data_AF-A0A5K1H156-F1
#
_entry.id   AF-A0A5K1H156-F1
#
_cell.length_a   1.000
_cell.length_b   1.000
_cell.length_c   1.000
_cell.angle_alpha   90.00
_cell.angle_beta   90.00
_cell.angle_gamma   90.00
#
_symmetry.space_group_name_H-M   'P 1'
#
loop_
_entity.id
_entity.type
_entity.pdbx_description
1 polymer ?
#
loop_
_entity_poly.entity_id
_entity_poly.type
_entity_poly.pdbx_seq_one_letter_code
_entity_poly.pdbx_strand_id
1 'polypeptide(L)' 'EQAKDETGSVKQLLSNLFRVSLKETIPDEPNVEPLVAICTAKFGDYQ' A
#
# COMPACT_ATOMS: atom_id res chain seq x y z
N GLU A 1 -7.97 10.98 -16.53
CA GLU A 1 -8.03 10.24 -15.26
C GLU A 1 -8.68 11.11 -14.18
N GLN A 2 -9.90 10.83 -13.74
CA GLN A 2 -10.38 11.39 -12.47
C GLN A 2 -9.75 10.52 -11.38
N ALA A 3 -8.82 11.10 -10.60
CA ALA A 3 -8.41 10.50 -9.33
C ALA A 3 -9.65 10.49 -8.44
N LYS A 4 -10.34 9.35 -8.41
CA LYS A 4 -11.41 9.11 -7.45
C LYS A 4 -10.73 9.20 -6.10
N ASP A 5 -11.09 10.21 -5.29
CA ASP A 5 -10.56 10.33 -3.93
C ASP A 5 -10.79 8.98 -3.24
N GLU A 6 -9.71 8.23 -3.03
CA GLU A 6 -9.80 6.93 -2.39
C GLU A 6 -10.21 7.20 -0.94
N THR A 7 -11.46 6.87 -0.62
CA THR A 7 -12.00 7.01 0.72
C THR A 7 -11.57 5.81 1.56
N GLY A 8 -10.89 6.04 2.68
CA GLY A 8 -10.46 4.98 3.59
C GLY A 8 -9.53 5.49 4.69
N SER A 9 -9.20 4.63 5.65
CA SER A 9 -8.12 4.90 6.60
C SER A 9 -6.78 4.99 5.87
N VAL A 10 -5.82 5.76 6.40
CA VAL A 10 -4.45 5.88 5.83
C VAL A 10 -3.83 4.50 5.58
N LYS A 11 -4.04 3.55 6.49
CA LYS A 11 -3.60 2.15 6.33
C LYS A 11 -4.15 1.49 5.06
N GLN A 12 -5.43 1.68 4.76
CA GLN A 12 -6.07 1.12 3.56
C GLN A 12 -5.53 1.76 2.29
N LEU A 13 -5.32 3.09 2.31
CA LEU A 13 -4.76 3.82 1.17
C LEU A 13 -3.32 3.39 0.87
N LEU A 14 -2.49 3.24 1.90
CA LEU A 14 -1.14 2.68 1.76
C LEU A 14 -1.17 1.26 1.22
N SER A 15 -2.08 0.41 1.72
CA SER A 15 -2.24 -0.96 1.22
C SER A 15 -2.63 -0.99 -0.26
N ASN A 16 -3.56 -0.14 -0.70
CA ASN A 16 -3.92 -0.03 -2.12
C ASN A 16 -2.74 0.45 -2.98
N LEU A 17 -2.05 1.49 -2.53
CA LEU A 17 -0.88 2.06 -3.22
C LEU A 17 0.19 0.98 -3.46
N PHE A 18 0.57 0.26 -2.40
CA PHE A 18 1.58 -0.78 -2.53
C PHE A 18 1.10 -1.97 -3.35
N ARG A 19 -0.19 -2.33 -3.30
CA ARG A 19 -0.73 -3.41 -4.14
C ARG A 19 -0.56 -3.10 -5.62
N VAL A 20 -0.85 -1.87 -6.05
CA VAL A 20 -0.64 -1.44 -7.44
C VAL A 20 0.85 -1.40 -7.77
N SER A 21 1.66 -0.80 -6.90
CA SER A 21 3.12 -0.72 -7.09
C SER A 21 3.78 -2.10 -7.23
N LEU A 22 3.36 -3.09 -6.44
CA LEU A 22 3.90 -4.45 -6.47
C LEU A 22 3.57 -5.15 -7.79
N LYS A 23 2.33 -5.04 -8.27
CA LYS A 23 1.92 -5.62 -9.57
C LYS A 23 2.76 -5.10 -10.74
N GLU A 24 3.13 -3.83 -10.70
CA GLU A 24 3.97 -3.22 -11.74
C GLU A 24 5.46 -3.58 -11.59
N THR A 25 5.94 -3.77 -10.36
CA THR A 25 7.36 -4.02 -10.07
C THR A 25 7.76 -5.48 -10.24
N ILE A 26 6.86 -6.40 -9.89
CA ILE A 26 7.07 -7.86 -9.93
C ILE A 26 5.87 -8.53 -10.62
N PRO A 27 5.66 -8.28 -11.93
CA PRO A 27 4.47 -8.75 -12.64
C PRO A 27 4.33 -10.29 -12.68
N ASP A 28 5.42 -11.02 -12.52
CA ASP A 28 5.44 -12.49 -12.48
C ASP A 28 4.92 -13.07 -11.14
N GLU A 29 4.77 -12.24 -10.12
CA GLU A 29 4.27 -12.63 -8.79
C GLU A 29 2.97 -11.87 -8.42
N PRO A 30 1.83 -12.17 -9.08
CA PRO A 30 0.60 -11.39 -8.92
C PRO A 30 -0.11 -11.55 -7.56
N ASN A 31 0.36 -12.48 -6.72
CA ASN A 31 -0.24 -12.84 -5.43
C ASN A 31 0.49 -12.19 -4.24
N VAL A 32 1.41 -11.25 -4.49
CA VAL A 32 2.10 -10.53 -3.41
C VAL A 32 1.18 -9.45 -2.87
N GLU A 33 0.84 -9.58 -1.59
CA GLU A 33 0.01 -8.62 -0.86
C GLU A 33 0.85 -7.75 0.06
N PRO A 34 0.62 -6.43 0.10
CA PRO A 34 1.37 -5.54 0.96
C PRO A 34 0.94 -5.68 2.43
N LEU A 35 1.93 -5.85 3.30
CA LEU A 35 1.74 -5.81 4.75
C LEU A 35 1.98 -4.38 5.24
N VAL A 36 0.91 -3.67 5.56
CA VAL A 36 0.99 -2.33 6.16
C VAL A 36 0.66 -2.43 7.64
N ALA A 37 1.54 -1.93 8.50
CA ALA A 37 1.36 -1.86 9.94
C ALA A 37 1.74 -0.47 10.48
N ILE A 38 1.13 -0.08 11.60
CA ILE A 38 1.58 1.11 12.33
C ILE A 38 2.97 0.79 12.90
N CYS A 39 3.93 1.67 12.67
CA CYS A 39 5.26 1.50 13.24
C CYS A 39 5.24 1.91 14.73
N THR A 40 5.69 1.01 15.60
CA THR A 40 5.79 1.28 17.05
C THR A 40 7.19 1.71 17.48
N ALA A 41 8.16 1.71 16.56
CA ALA A 41 9.55 2.11 16.77
C ALA A 41 9.85 3.48 16.12
N LYS A 42 11.11 3.96 16.19
CA LYS A 42 11.52 5.29 15.70
C LYS A 42 11.51 5.49 14.17
N PHE A 43 10.91 4.60 13.40
CA PHE A 43 10.98 4.62 11.94
C PHE A 43 9.60 4.92 11.33
N GLY A 44 9.28 6.21 11.17
CA GLY A 44 8.07 6.66 10.46
C GLY A 44 6.73 6.30 11.12
N ASP A 45 5.63 6.60 10.44
CA ASP A 45 4.26 6.36 10.94
C ASP A 45 3.74 4.95 10.61
N TYR A 46 4.10 4.44 9.43
CA TYR A 46 3.71 3.12 8.92
C TYR A 46 4.94 2.39 8.34
N GLN A 47 4.90 1.06 8.40
CA GLN A 47 5.84 0.15 7.76
C GLN A 47 5.09 -0.88 6.90
#